data_AF-A8M3P0-F1
#
_entry.id   AF-A8M3P0-F1
#
_cell.length_a   1.000
_cell.length_b   1.000
_cell.length_c   1.000
_cell.angle_alpha   90.00
_cell.angle_beta   90.00
_cell.angle_gamma   90.00
#
_symmetry.space_group_name_H-M   'P 1'
#
loop_
_entity.id
_entity.type
_entity.pdbx_description
1 polymer ?
#
loop_
_entity_poly.entity_id
_entity_poly.type
_entity_poly.pdbx_seq_one_letter_code
_entity_poly.pdbx_strand_id
1 'polypeptide(L)'
;MVDPWLALEIGVDPAERIAQVGVAHTAFLTGATPQRVRDVVRRSWERSMPLDPEGTPPVDLVDDTLESYRAGHPLAPVLPIFRDLLGGIAQDGAHLLAVCDTHGRLLWVEGHPGLLRRAEGMNFVPGARWDEAHAGTNAPGTALAVDHSVQIFATEHFCRRVQRWTCAAAPIHDPATGRILGAVDITGGNHLATPQSLALIRATARAAEAFLAAHAPIEPDVVQVSALGRDEAQLQVGGRRIRLGRRHSELLVLLVDHPEGRTGEQLALDLYGEDRPHPVTVRAELSRLRRVLGPELLDSRPYRLRCRVRADFRTVTDRLERGDPAGGLDAYPGSLLPGSDAPGVARLRRLVDGQLRAAVLAAADPALLAAWTATPAGTDDLTAWEALARVLPPGAPRRPLALARARQLAREYGVSRATSLQRRQK
;
A
#
# COMPACT_ATOMS: atom_id res chain seq x y z
N MET A 1 -2.80 -22.57 17.17
CA MET A 1 -3.10 -21.18 17.58
C MET A 1 -4.42 -20.82 16.92
N VAL A 2 -5.43 -20.42 17.68
CA VAL A 2 -6.76 -20.08 17.12
C VAL A 2 -6.64 -18.78 16.34
N ASP A 3 -7.04 -18.77 15.08
CA ASP A 3 -7.07 -17.55 14.26
C ASP A 3 -8.22 -16.66 14.76
N PRO A 4 -7.95 -15.47 15.33
CA PRO A 4 -8.99 -14.62 15.90
C PRO A 4 -9.96 -14.06 14.85
N TRP A 5 -9.62 -14.15 13.56
CA TRP A 5 -10.42 -13.64 12.45
C TRP A 5 -11.40 -14.66 11.90
N LEU A 6 -11.21 -15.94 12.21
CA LEU A 6 -12.14 -17.03 11.91
C LEU A 6 -13.20 -17.14 13.01
N ALA A 7 -14.45 -17.32 12.59
CA ALA A 7 -15.57 -17.29 13.51
C ALA A 7 -15.92 -18.66 14.13
N LEU A 8 -15.59 -19.74 13.43
CA LEU A 8 -15.83 -21.11 13.85
C LEU A 8 -14.52 -21.92 13.75
N GLU A 9 -14.16 -22.62 14.82
CA GLU A 9 -13.07 -23.60 14.81
C GLU A 9 -13.52 -24.91 14.18
N ILE A 10 -12.58 -25.66 13.60
CA ILE A 10 -12.88 -26.96 12.98
C ILE A 10 -13.42 -27.93 14.04
N GLY A 11 -14.59 -28.50 13.78
CA GLY A 11 -15.22 -29.50 14.65
C GLY A 11 -16.16 -28.94 15.71
N VAL A 12 -16.32 -27.62 15.81
CA VAL A 12 -17.33 -26.99 16.69
C VAL A 12 -18.70 -27.07 16.02
N ASP A 13 -19.73 -27.45 16.78
CA ASP A 13 -21.12 -27.43 16.31
C ASP A 13 -21.59 -25.97 16.13
N PRO A 14 -22.00 -25.56 14.91
CA PRO A 14 -22.56 -24.24 14.65
C PRO A 14 -23.72 -23.87 15.58
N ALA A 15 -24.59 -24.83 15.93
CA ALA A 15 -25.77 -24.55 16.77
C ALA A 15 -25.36 -24.22 18.22
N GLU A 16 -24.42 -24.98 18.78
CA GLU A 16 -23.85 -24.71 20.10
C GLU A 16 -23.16 -23.34 20.12
N ARG A 17 -22.37 -23.02 19.08
CA ARG A 17 -21.69 -21.74 18.98
C ARG A 17 -22.67 -20.56 18.90
N ILE A 18 -23.75 -20.71 18.14
CA ILE A 18 -24.84 -19.71 18.06
C ILE A 18 -25.46 -19.49 19.44
N ALA A 19 -25.82 -20.55 20.15
CA ALA A 19 -26.43 -20.42 21.47
C ALA A 19 -25.47 -19.74 22.47
N GLN A 20 -24.21 -20.15 22.48
CA GLN A 20 -23.18 -19.59 23.36
C GLN A 20 -22.96 -18.09 23.12
N VAL A 21 -22.77 -17.69 21.86
CA VAL A 21 -22.54 -16.28 21.52
C VAL A 21 -23.82 -15.47 21.74
N GLY A 22 -25.00 -16.03 21.48
CA GLY A 22 -26.29 -15.38 21.76
C GLY A 22 -26.50 -15.06 23.24
N VAL A 23 -26.08 -15.94 24.16
CA VAL A 23 -26.07 -15.66 25.61
C VAL A 23 -25.13 -14.50 25.92
N ALA A 24 -23.93 -14.50 25.34
CA ALA A 24 -22.96 -13.44 25.56
C ALA A 24 -23.41 -12.09 24.99
N HIS A 25 -24.06 -12.09 23.83
CA HIS A 25 -24.68 -10.91 23.22
C HIS A 25 -25.78 -10.33 24.12
N THR A 26 -26.67 -11.19 24.65
CA THR A 26 -27.70 -10.78 25.62
C THR A 26 -27.11 -10.19 26.90
N ALA A 27 -26.04 -10.81 27.41
CA ALA A 27 -25.33 -10.31 28.58
C ALA A 27 -24.70 -8.94 28.31
N PHE A 28 -24.06 -8.76 27.15
CA PHE A 28 -23.49 -7.50 26.72
C PHE A 28 -24.55 -6.38 26.64
N LEU A 29 -25.69 -6.65 25.99
CA LEU A 29 -26.78 -5.67 25.86
C LEU A 29 -27.43 -5.29 27.19
N THR A 30 -27.34 -6.14 28.22
CA THR A 30 -27.85 -5.86 29.58
C THR A 30 -26.79 -5.26 30.50
N GLY A 31 -25.61 -4.92 29.97
CA GLY A 31 -24.52 -4.27 30.71
C GLY A 31 -23.60 -5.22 31.48
N ALA A 32 -23.74 -6.53 31.30
CA ALA A 32 -22.84 -7.53 31.87
C ALA A 32 -21.64 -7.82 30.95
N THR A 33 -20.53 -8.28 31.52
CA THR A 33 -19.33 -8.61 30.74
C THR A 33 -19.57 -9.90 29.92
N PRO A 34 -19.49 -9.87 28.58
CA PRO A 34 -19.69 -11.06 27.76
C PRO A 34 -18.52 -12.03 27.93
N GLN A 35 -18.83 -13.31 28.15
CA GLN A 35 -17.83 -14.37 28.23
C GLN A 35 -17.77 -15.17 26.92
N ARG A 36 -16.58 -15.71 26.60
CA ARG A 36 -16.35 -16.64 25.47
C ARG A 36 -16.70 -16.07 24.08
N VAL A 37 -16.53 -14.75 23.92
CA VAL A 37 -16.62 -14.01 22.65
C VAL A 37 -15.23 -13.58 22.21
N ARG A 38 -14.98 -13.57 20.90
CA ARG A 38 -13.69 -13.13 20.33
C ARG A 38 -13.49 -11.63 20.60
N ASP A 39 -12.27 -11.22 20.89
CA ASP A 39 -11.98 -9.80 21.20
C ASP A 39 -12.36 -8.83 20.07
N VAL A 40 -12.19 -9.25 18.81
CA VAL A 40 -12.60 -8.44 17.64
C VAL A 40 -14.10 -8.16 17.64
N VAL A 41 -14.91 -9.15 18.00
CA VAL A 41 -16.38 -9.05 18.08
C VAL A 41 -16.78 -8.20 19.27
N ARG A 42 -16.21 -8.45 20.46
CA ARG A 42 -16.49 -7.65 21.65
C ARG A 42 -16.18 -6.16 21.44
N ARG A 43 -15.02 -5.84 20.86
CA ARG A 43 -14.65 -4.45 20.53
C ARG A 43 -15.57 -3.84 19.47
N SER A 44 -16.05 -4.63 18.53
CA SER A 44 -17.04 -4.19 17.55
C SER A 44 -18.38 -3.88 18.23
N TRP A 45 -18.86 -4.75 19.13
CA TRP A 45 -20.07 -4.50 19.92
C TRP A 45 -19.94 -3.21 20.74
N GLU A 46 -18.77 -2.95 21.35
CA GLU A 46 -18.48 -1.71 22.07
C GLU A 46 -18.63 -0.46 21.17
N ARG A 47 -18.17 -0.52 19.91
CA ARG A 47 -18.33 0.58 18.94
C ARG A 47 -19.78 0.74 18.47
N SER A 48 -20.55 -0.35 18.45
CA SER A 48 -21.94 -0.38 18.03
C SER A 48 -22.94 -0.06 19.15
N MET A 49 -22.50 0.11 20.39
CA MET A 49 -23.36 0.34 21.56
C MET A 49 -24.40 1.46 21.43
N PRO A 50 -24.16 2.58 20.72
CA PRO A 50 -25.17 3.61 20.54
C PRO A 50 -26.39 3.20 19.71
N LEU A 51 -26.34 2.05 19.02
CA LEU A 51 -27.39 1.58 18.13
C LEU A 51 -28.46 0.76 18.84
N ASP A 52 -29.69 0.83 18.31
CA ASP A 52 -30.77 -0.09 18.64
C ASP A 52 -30.52 -1.48 18.00
N PRO A 53 -30.38 -2.57 18.79
CA PRO A 53 -30.18 -3.92 18.26
C PRO A 53 -31.35 -4.46 17.42
N GLU A 54 -32.53 -3.84 17.47
CA GLU A 54 -33.69 -4.21 16.65
C GLU A 54 -33.82 -3.37 15.37
N GLY A 55 -32.97 -2.35 15.23
CA GLY A 55 -32.97 -1.41 14.12
C GLY A 55 -32.53 -2.03 12.79
N THR A 56 -32.75 -1.26 11.72
CA THR A 56 -32.28 -1.59 10.36
C THR A 56 -31.37 -0.48 9.84
N PRO A 57 -30.31 -0.82 9.09
CA PRO A 57 -29.43 0.17 8.49
C PRO A 57 -30.19 1.15 7.57
N PRO A 58 -29.85 2.45 7.55
CA PRO A 58 -30.45 3.42 6.64
C PRO A 58 -29.97 3.19 5.19
N VAL A 59 -30.80 3.63 4.24
CA VAL A 59 -30.48 3.67 2.80
C VAL A 59 -30.28 5.12 2.38
N ASP A 60 -29.04 5.49 2.09
CA ASP A 60 -28.64 6.88 1.85
C ASP A 60 -28.74 7.29 0.38
N LEU A 61 -28.49 6.35 -0.53
CA LEU A 61 -28.44 6.59 -1.97
C LEU A 61 -29.40 5.65 -2.67
N VAL A 62 -30.16 6.19 -3.62
CA VAL A 62 -31.12 5.44 -4.44
C VAL A 62 -31.01 5.86 -5.90
N ASP A 63 -31.43 4.99 -6.80
CA ASP A 63 -31.63 5.27 -8.23
C ASP A 63 -30.42 5.99 -8.88
N ASP A 64 -30.67 7.07 -9.62
CA ASP A 64 -29.67 7.82 -10.40
C ASP A 64 -28.51 8.36 -9.54
N THR A 65 -28.77 8.69 -8.27
CA THR A 65 -27.73 9.18 -7.36
C THR A 65 -26.74 8.07 -7.02
N LEU A 66 -27.23 6.84 -6.86
CA LEU A 66 -26.39 5.67 -6.63
C LEU A 66 -25.63 5.28 -7.91
N GLU A 67 -26.26 5.36 -9.08
CA GLU A 67 -25.60 5.05 -10.36
C GLU A 67 -24.46 6.04 -10.65
N SER A 68 -24.70 7.34 -10.46
CA SER A 68 -23.67 8.37 -10.60
C SER A 68 -22.53 8.18 -9.61
N TYR A 69 -22.85 7.84 -8.35
CA TYR A 69 -21.86 7.57 -7.32
C TYR A 69 -20.98 6.36 -7.67
N ARG A 70 -21.61 5.26 -8.13
CA ARG A 70 -20.92 4.05 -8.59
C ARG A 70 -19.98 4.35 -9.74
N ALA A 71 -20.43 5.09 -10.75
CA ALA A 71 -19.63 5.39 -11.94
C ALA A 71 -18.37 6.21 -11.61
N GLY A 72 -18.46 7.11 -10.63
CA GLY A 72 -17.33 7.92 -10.17
C GLY A 72 -16.45 7.25 -9.10
N HIS A 73 -16.83 6.08 -8.58
CA HIS A 73 -16.13 5.46 -7.45
C HIS A 73 -14.83 4.75 -7.91
N PRO A 74 -13.72 4.82 -7.15
CA PRO A 74 -12.46 4.13 -7.47
C PRO A 74 -12.59 2.61 -7.65
N LEU A 75 -13.62 1.99 -7.06
CA LEU A 75 -13.89 0.55 -7.20
C LEU A 75 -14.73 0.18 -8.44
N ALA A 76 -15.23 1.15 -9.21
CA ALA A 76 -16.01 0.86 -10.41
C ALA A 76 -15.27 -0.06 -11.42
N PRO A 77 -13.97 0.14 -11.68
CA PRO A 77 -13.25 -0.68 -12.67
C PRO A 77 -13.07 -2.15 -12.28
N VAL A 78 -13.12 -2.49 -10.98
CA VAL A 78 -12.89 -3.88 -10.51
C VAL A 78 -14.16 -4.73 -10.47
N LEU A 79 -15.33 -4.15 -10.73
CA LEU A 79 -16.59 -4.92 -10.71
C LEU A 79 -16.62 -6.15 -11.62
N PRO A 80 -16.15 -6.08 -12.88
CA PRO A 80 -16.17 -7.26 -13.75
C PRO A 80 -15.35 -8.42 -13.16
N ILE A 81 -14.31 -8.11 -12.38
CA ILE A 81 -13.45 -9.11 -11.73
C ILE A 81 -14.19 -9.77 -10.57
N PHE A 82 -14.92 -9.00 -9.76
CA PHE A 82 -15.74 -9.59 -8.70
C PHE A 82 -16.78 -10.54 -9.28
N ARG A 83 -17.42 -10.17 -10.40
CA ARG A 83 -18.36 -11.03 -11.12
C ARG A 83 -17.69 -12.28 -11.70
N ASP A 84 -16.49 -12.16 -12.24
CA ASP A 84 -15.76 -13.30 -12.80
C ASP A 84 -15.31 -14.29 -11.71
N LEU A 85 -14.73 -13.78 -10.63
CA LEU A 85 -14.18 -14.60 -9.54
C LEU A 85 -15.25 -15.18 -8.62
N LEU A 86 -16.33 -14.43 -8.37
CA LEU A 86 -17.34 -14.79 -7.36
C LEU A 86 -18.75 -14.96 -7.93
N GLY A 87 -19.00 -14.60 -9.20
CA GLY A 87 -20.34 -14.68 -9.79
C GLY A 87 -20.90 -16.10 -9.88
N GLY A 88 -20.04 -17.10 -10.13
CA GLY A 88 -20.45 -18.51 -10.07
C GLY A 88 -20.95 -18.95 -8.69
N ILE A 89 -20.36 -18.39 -7.62
CA ILE A 89 -20.76 -18.62 -6.23
C ILE A 89 -22.01 -17.80 -5.89
N ALA A 90 -22.11 -16.56 -6.36
CA ALA A 90 -23.31 -15.73 -6.14
C ALA A 90 -24.58 -16.35 -6.75
N GLN A 91 -24.46 -17.15 -7.82
CA GLN A 91 -25.59 -17.80 -8.47
C GLN A 91 -25.94 -19.19 -7.92
N ASP A 92 -25.17 -19.73 -6.98
CA ASP A 92 -25.38 -21.09 -6.44
C ASP A 92 -26.60 -21.23 -5.50
N GLY A 93 -27.29 -20.12 -5.23
CA GLY A 93 -28.47 -20.09 -4.36
C GLY A 93 -28.15 -19.99 -2.86
N ALA A 94 -26.87 -20.01 -2.48
CA ALA A 94 -26.42 -20.06 -1.10
C ALA A 94 -25.68 -18.78 -0.65
N HIS A 95 -25.18 -17.97 -1.59
CA HIS A 95 -24.36 -16.79 -1.28
C HIS A 95 -24.83 -15.50 -1.94
N LEU A 96 -24.57 -14.39 -1.26
CA LEU A 96 -24.61 -13.02 -1.76
C LEU A 96 -23.19 -12.48 -1.82
N LEU A 97 -22.89 -11.75 -2.88
CA LEU A 97 -21.71 -10.92 -3.01
C LEU A 97 -22.12 -9.48 -2.73
N ALA A 98 -21.36 -8.78 -1.91
CA ALA A 98 -21.49 -7.33 -1.76
C ALA A 98 -20.14 -6.63 -1.82
N VAL A 99 -20.18 -5.38 -2.24
CA VAL A 99 -19.02 -4.50 -2.25
C VAL A 99 -19.47 -3.16 -1.70
N CYS A 100 -18.74 -2.61 -0.73
CA CYS A 100 -19.04 -1.34 -0.09
C CYS A 100 -17.91 -0.32 -0.28
N ASP A 101 -18.23 0.97 -0.15
CA ASP A 101 -17.25 2.05 -0.09
C ASP A 101 -16.55 2.14 1.28
N THR A 102 -15.69 3.14 1.44
CA THR A 102 -14.95 3.43 2.69
C THR A 102 -15.83 3.77 3.89
N HIS A 103 -17.07 4.15 3.64
CA HIS A 103 -18.04 4.47 4.67
C HIS A 103 -19.03 3.31 4.88
N GLY A 104 -18.72 2.12 4.38
CA GLY A 104 -19.59 0.95 4.50
C GLY A 104 -20.86 1.05 3.66
N ARG A 105 -21.00 1.99 2.73
CA ARG A 105 -22.17 2.06 1.85
C ARG A 105 -22.10 0.95 0.81
N LEU A 106 -23.09 0.08 0.77
CA LEU A 106 -23.17 -0.99 -0.21
C LEU A 106 -23.30 -0.40 -1.62
N LEU A 107 -22.27 -0.55 -2.43
CA LEU A 107 -22.26 -0.11 -3.81
C LEU A 107 -22.94 -1.15 -4.69
N TRP A 108 -22.64 -2.43 -4.49
CA TRP A 108 -23.20 -3.52 -5.28
C TRP A 108 -23.59 -4.67 -4.36
N VAL A 109 -24.70 -5.32 -4.67
CA VAL A 109 -25.18 -6.54 -4.01
C VAL A 109 -25.68 -7.45 -5.12
N GLU A 110 -25.09 -8.62 -5.25
CA GLU A 110 -25.40 -9.61 -6.29
C GLU A 110 -25.60 -10.98 -5.66
N GLY A 111 -26.49 -11.77 -6.24
CA GLY A 111 -26.76 -13.12 -5.75
C GLY A 111 -28.03 -13.71 -6.33
N HIS A 112 -28.34 -14.93 -5.91
CA HIS A 112 -29.56 -15.60 -6.34
C HIS A 112 -30.81 -14.81 -5.89
N PRO A 113 -31.85 -14.64 -6.76
CA PRO A 113 -33.01 -13.79 -6.46
C PRO A 113 -33.75 -14.13 -5.16
N GLY A 114 -33.80 -15.41 -4.79
CA GLY A 114 -34.40 -15.84 -3.53
C GLY A 114 -33.66 -15.35 -2.29
N LEU A 115 -32.33 -15.28 -2.37
CA LEU A 115 -31.49 -14.84 -1.27
C LEU A 115 -31.45 -13.32 -1.17
N LEU A 116 -31.44 -12.62 -2.32
CA LEU A 116 -31.57 -11.16 -2.39
C LEU A 116 -32.85 -10.68 -1.69
N ARG A 117 -34.01 -11.28 -2.00
CA ARG A 117 -35.29 -10.98 -1.31
C ARG A 117 -35.23 -11.18 0.20
N ARG A 118 -34.45 -12.15 0.68
CA ARG A 118 -34.25 -12.37 2.11
C ARG A 118 -33.34 -11.30 2.72
N ALA A 119 -32.34 -10.83 1.98
CA ALA A 119 -31.41 -9.78 2.38
C ALA A 119 -32.08 -8.39 2.45
N GLU A 120 -33.08 -8.13 1.60
CA GLU A 120 -33.91 -6.92 1.66
C GLU A 120 -34.56 -6.72 3.04
N GLY A 121 -34.96 -7.81 3.71
CA GLY A 121 -35.54 -7.75 5.06
C GLY A 121 -34.61 -7.24 6.16
N MET A 122 -33.31 -7.12 5.88
CA MET A 122 -32.32 -6.49 6.77
C MET A 122 -31.68 -5.23 6.15
N ASN A 123 -32.26 -4.66 5.08
CA ASN A 123 -31.69 -3.57 4.29
C ASN A 123 -30.26 -3.86 3.79
N PHE A 124 -29.95 -5.11 3.46
CA PHE A 124 -28.71 -5.46 2.76
C PHE A 124 -28.90 -5.26 1.25
N VAL A 125 -29.08 -3.99 0.88
CA VAL A 125 -29.40 -3.54 -0.48
C VAL A 125 -28.42 -2.45 -0.90
N PRO A 126 -28.18 -2.26 -2.21
CA PRO A 126 -27.34 -1.16 -2.66
C PRO A 126 -27.84 0.19 -2.15
N GLY A 127 -26.91 1.06 -1.75
CA GLY A 127 -27.19 2.35 -1.13
C GLY A 127 -27.27 2.33 0.40
N ALA A 128 -27.41 1.15 1.02
CA ALA A 128 -27.49 1.01 2.47
C ALA A 128 -26.14 1.19 3.19
N ARG A 129 -26.16 1.74 4.41
CA ARG A 129 -24.96 1.99 5.24
C ARG A 129 -24.66 0.83 6.19
N TRP A 130 -23.66 0.04 5.86
CA TRP A 130 -23.22 -1.14 6.61
C TRP A 130 -21.93 -0.94 7.41
N ASP A 131 -21.53 0.31 7.66
CA ASP A 131 -20.51 0.57 8.68
C ASP A 131 -21.06 0.31 10.10
N GLU A 132 -20.17 0.03 11.06
CA GLU A 132 -20.56 -0.38 12.41
C GLU A 132 -21.38 0.68 13.17
N ALA A 133 -21.25 1.96 12.81
CA ALA A 133 -21.99 3.04 13.44
C ALA A 133 -23.45 3.12 12.99
N HIS A 134 -23.84 2.38 11.93
CA HIS A 134 -25.20 2.36 11.39
C HIS A 134 -25.84 0.97 11.39
N ALA A 135 -25.07 -0.09 11.12
CA ALA A 135 -25.56 -1.46 11.03
C ALA A 135 -25.16 -2.36 12.21
N GLY A 136 -24.37 -1.82 13.15
CA GLY A 136 -23.78 -2.58 14.23
C GLY A 136 -22.69 -3.54 13.74
N THR A 137 -22.21 -4.44 14.59
CA THR A 137 -21.23 -5.47 14.19
C THR A 137 -21.73 -6.30 13.02
N ASN A 138 -20.97 -6.25 11.92
CA ASN A 138 -21.21 -6.95 10.67
C ASN A 138 -19.87 -7.06 9.91
N ALA A 139 -19.74 -8.00 8.96
CA ALA A 139 -18.45 -8.25 8.32
C ALA A 139 -17.89 -7.05 7.52
N PRO A 140 -18.60 -6.42 6.57
CA PRO A 140 -18.03 -5.31 5.80
C PRO A 140 -17.64 -4.13 6.70
N GLY A 141 -18.50 -3.72 7.63
CA GLY A 141 -18.20 -2.63 8.57
C GLY A 141 -17.02 -2.95 9.50
N THR A 142 -16.97 -4.16 10.05
CA THR A 142 -15.86 -4.58 10.93
C THR A 142 -14.54 -4.69 10.16
N ALA A 143 -14.57 -5.20 8.93
CA ALA A 143 -13.38 -5.29 8.08
C ALA A 143 -12.77 -3.92 7.82
N LEU A 144 -13.60 -2.91 7.56
CA LEU A 144 -13.18 -1.50 7.42
C LEU A 144 -12.61 -0.94 8.73
N ALA A 145 -13.28 -1.18 9.87
CA ALA A 145 -12.90 -0.61 11.16
C ALA A 145 -11.58 -1.15 11.71
N VAL A 146 -11.25 -2.41 11.40
CA VAL A 146 -10.04 -3.08 11.89
C VAL A 146 -8.94 -3.20 10.85
N ASP A 147 -9.20 -2.70 9.64
CA ASP A 147 -8.33 -2.85 8.47
C ASP A 147 -7.81 -4.29 8.28
N HIS A 148 -8.72 -5.24 8.42
CA HIS A 148 -8.38 -6.65 8.35
C HIS A 148 -9.59 -7.48 7.95
N SER A 149 -9.37 -8.46 7.09
CA SER A 149 -10.40 -9.43 6.73
C SER A 149 -10.90 -10.23 7.93
N VAL A 150 -12.22 -10.40 8.03
CA VAL A 150 -12.87 -10.97 9.21
C VAL A 150 -14.11 -11.77 8.81
N GLN A 151 -14.43 -12.79 9.61
CA GLN A 151 -15.73 -13.44 9.59
C GLN A 151 -16.58 -12.96 10.76
N ILE A 152 -17.86 -12.70 10.52
CA ILE A 152 -18.87 -12.47 11.56
C ILE A 152 -19.94 -13.55 11.41
N PHE A 153 -20.11 -14.35 12.45
CA PHE A 153 -20.95 -15.53 12.44
C PHE A 153 -22.20 -15.35 13.28
N ALA A 154 -23.36 -15.41 12.62
CA ALA A 154 -24.67 -15.50 13.27
C ALA A 154 -24.83 -14.48 14.41
N THR A 155 -24.99 -14.94 15.66
CA THR A 155 -25.18 -14.12 16.86
C THR A 155 -24.01 -13.21 17.23
N GLU A 156 -22.87 -13.28 16.52
CA GLU A 156 -21.84 -12.25 16.60
C GLU A 156 -22.30 -10.91 15.98
N HIS A 157 -23.29 -10.92 15.09
CA HIS A 157 -23.90 -9.70 14.60
C HIS A 157 -24.61 -8.96 15.74
N PHE A 158 -24.41 -7.63 15.79
CA PHE A 158 -24.98 -6.82 16.84
C PHE A 158 -26.52 -6.74 16.72
N CYS A 159 -27.03 -6.50 15.50
CA CYS A 159 -28.47 -6.39 15.26
C CYS A 159 -29.12 -7.77 15.10
N ARG A 160 -30.20 -8.05 15.84
CA ARG A 160 -30.84 -9.38 15.90
C ARG A 160 -31.37 -9.87 14.56
N ARG A 161 -31.84 -8.95 13.72
CA ARG A 161 -32.32 -9.25 12.35
C ARG A 161 -31.23 -9.86 11.46
N VAL A 162 -29.97 -9.51 11.70
CA VAL A 162 -28.81 -9.96 10.91
C VAL A 162 -28.25 -11.30 11.44
N GLN A 163 -28.57 -11.70 12.68
CA GLN A 163 -27.98 -12.88 13.32
C GLN A 163 -28.31 -14.24 12.65
N ARG A 164 -29.16 -14.25 11.63
CA ARG A 164 -29.41 -15.44 10.79
C ARG A 164 -28.39 -15.63 9.67
N TRP A 165 -27.47 -14.68 9.51
CA TRP A 165 -26.50 -14.62 8.44
C TRP A 165 -25.09 -14.84 8.97
N THR A 166 -24.23 -15.35 8.10
CA THR A 166 -22.79 -15.44 8.31
C THR A 166 -22.11 -14.76 7.15
N CYS A 167 -21.12 -13.94 7.46
CA CYS A 167 -20.49 -13.06 6.49
C CYS A 167 -18.96 -13.16 6.62
N ALA A 168 -18.26 -13.01 5.49
CA ALA A 168 -16.81 -12.88 5.45
C ALA A 168 -16.46 -11.71 4.54
N ALA A 169 -15.68 -10.77 5.06
CA ALA A 169 -15.30 -9.57 4.32
C ALA A 169 -13.79 -9.35 4.34
N ALA A 170 -13.30 -8.66 3.32
CA ALA A 170 -11.92 -8.18 3.24
C ALA A 170 -11.88 -6.73 2.75
N PRO A 171 -11.08 -5.85 3.40
CA PRO A 171 -10.86 -4.50 2.90
C PRO A 171 -10.08 -4.53 1.57
N ILE A 172 -10.35 -3.57 0.72
CA ILE A 172 -9.66 -3.33 -0.56
C ILE A 172 -8.91 -2.01 -0.43
N HIS A 173 -7.64 -2.01 -0.78
CA HIS A 173 -6.79 -0.83 -0.69
C HIS A 173 -6.51 -0.20 -2.05
N ASP A 174 -6.27 1.10 -2.03
CA ASP A 174 -5.61 1.81 -3.11
C ASP A 174 -4.14 1.36 -3.17
N PRO A 175 -3.70 0.72 -4.26
CA PRO A 175 -2.32 0.24 -4.37
C PRO A 175 -1.26 1.35 -4.35
N ALA A 176 -1.65 2.58 -4.70
CA ALA A 176 -0.74 3.73 -4.72
C ALA A 176 -0.60 4.41 -3.35
N THR A 177 -1.68 4.45 -2.56
CA THR A 177 -1.71 5.19 -1.28
C THR A 177 -1.77 4.29 -0.04
N GLY A 178 -2.10 3.01 -0.20
CA GLY A 178 -2.34 2.07 0.90
C GLY A 178 -3.63 2.35 1.69
N ARG A 179 -4.44 3.33 1.28
CA ARG A 179 -5.69 3.66 1.97
C ARG A 179 -6.80 2.69 1.57
N ILE A 180 -7.68 2.36 2.52
CA ILE A 180 -8.89 1.58 2.23
C ILE A 180 -9.76 2.37 1.22
N LEU A 181 -10.22 1.67 0.18
CA LEU A 181 -11.20 2.15 -0.82
C LEU A 181 -12.60 1.60 -0.54
N GLY A 182 -12.70 0.52 0.23
CA GLY A 182 -13.94 -0.16 0.53
C GLY A 182 -13.67 -1.59 1.00
N ALA A 183 -14.70 -2.44 0.96
CA ALA A 183 -14.57 -3.87 1.26
C ALA A 183 -15.39 -4.70 0.30
N VAL A 184 -14.94 -5.93 0.06
CA VAL A 184 -15.72 -6.98 -0.61
C VAL A 184 -16.16 -7.99 0.45
N ASP A 185 -17.41 -8.41 0.36
CA ASP A 185 -18.08 -9.28 1.33
C ASP A 185 -18.79 -10.43 0.61
N ILE A 186 -18.77 -11.59 1.24
CA ILE A 186 -19.64 -12.71 0.90
C ILE A 186 -20.53 -13.04 2.10
N THR A 187 -21.84 -13.07 1.87
CA THR A 187 -22.88 -13.25 2.89
C THR A 187 -23.72 -14.47 2.57
N GLY A 188 -24.01 -15.31 3.57
CA GLY A 188 -24.77 -16.55 3.37
C GLY A 188 -25.21 -17.20 4.68
N GLY A 189 -25.37 -18.52 4.64
CA GLY A 189 -25.69 -19.33 5.82
C GLY A 189 -24.44 -19.82 6.57
N ASN A 190 -24.64 -20.67 7.58
CA ASN A 190 -23.57 -21.18 8.45
C ASN A 190 -22.44 -21.92 7.71
N HIS A 191 -22.70 -22.45 6.51
CA HIS A 191 -21.69 -23.09 5.66
C HIS A 191 -20.56 -22.14 5.22
N LEU A 192 -20.75 -20.83 5.35
CA LEU A 192 -19.75 -19.80 5.05
C LEU A 192 -18.74 -19.63 6.20
N ALA A 193 -19.02 -20.18 7.39
CA ALA A 193 -18.14 -20.12 8.56
C ALA A 193 -16.93 -21.09 8.43
N THR A 194 -16.18 -20.96 7.33
CA THR A 194 -15.03 -21.82 7.03
C THR A 194 -13.78 -20.98 6.73
N PRO A 195 -12.57 -21.51 6.99
CA PRO A 195 -11.32 -20.87 6.58
C PRO A 195 -11.25 -20.56 5.09
N GLN A 196 -11.85 -21.42 4.26
CA GLN A 196 -11.85 -21.30 2.81
C GLN A 196 -12.61 -20.06 2.34
N SER A 197 -13.77 -19.76 2.95
CA SER A 197 -14.54 -18.55 2.61
C SER A 197 -13.75 -17.27 2.92
N LEU A 198 -13.03 -17.23 4.06
CA LEU A 198 -12.18 -16.08 4.40
C LEU A 198 -10.95 -15.99 3.48
N ALA A 199 -10.35 -17.11 3.10
CA ALA A 199 -9.23 -17.13 2.15
C ALA A 199 -9.66 -16.66 0.75
N LEU A 200 -10.85 -17.09 0.30
CA LEU A 200 -11.44 -16.67 -0.96
C LEU A 200 -11.65 -15.16 -1.01
N ILE A 201 -12.32 -14.58 0.00
CA ILE A 201 -12.61 -13.13 0.00
C ILE A 201 -11.32 -12.30 0.08
N ARG A 202 -10.31 -12.76 0.83
CA ARG A 202 -8.96 -12.17 0.84
C ARG A 202 -8.31 -12.21 -0.55
N ALA A 203 -8.36 -13.36 -1.22
CA ALA A 203 -7.79 -13.51 -2.56
C ALA A 203 -8.50 -12.60 -3.57
N THR A 204 -9.83 -12.48 -3.48
CA THR A 204 -10.61 -11.58 -4.33
C THR A 204 -10.25 -10.11 -4.09
N ALA A 205 -10.11 -9.67 -2.84
CA ALA A 205 -9.64 -8.33 -2.53
C ALA A 205 -8.24 -8.06 -3.12
N ARG A 206 -7.29 -9.00 -2.95
CA ARG A 206 -5.94 -8.88 -3.51
C ARG A 206 -5.93 -8.86 -5.04
N ALA A 207 -6.79 -9.63 -5.70
CA ALA A 207 -6.95 -9.58 -7.15
C ALA A 207 -7.47 -8.22 -7.63
N ALA A 208 -8.45 -7.63 -6.91
CA ALA A 208 -8.93 -6.29 -7.20
C ALA A 208 -7.83 -5.23 -7.02
N GLU A 209 -7.07 -5.29 -5.92
CA GLU A 209 -5.91 -4.40 -5.70
C GLU A 209 -4.87 -4.55 -6.81
N ALA A 210 -4.52 -5.77 -7.20
CA ALA A 210 -3.57 -6.01 -8.29
C ALA A 210 -4.07 -5.45 -9.63
N PHE A 211 -5.37 -5.58 -9.91
CA PHE A 211 -5.98 -4.98 -11.09
C PHE A 211 -5.93 -3.45 -11.04
N LEU A 212 -6.29 -2.84 -9.91
CA LEU A 212 -6.20 -1.39 -9.73
C LEU A 212 -4.76 -0.91 -9.87
N ALA A 213 -3.77 -1.67 -9.44
CA ALA A 213 -2.36 -1.32 -9.60
C ALA A 213 -1.95 -1.35 -11.07
N ALA A 214 -2.41 -2.35 -11.82
CA ALA A 214 -2.12 -2.50 -13.25
C ALA A 214 -2.88 -1.48 -14.12
N HIS A 215 -4.05 -1.04 -13.67
CA HIS A 215 -4.95 -0.14 -14.40
C HIS A 215 -5.10 1.23 -13.72
N ALA A 216 -4.19 1.56 -12.78
CA ALA A 216 -4.17 2.85 -12.14
C ALA A 216 -4.10 3.91 -13.26
N PRO A 217 -5.02 4.90 -13.28
CA PRO A 217 -5.00 5.91 -14.30
C PRO A 217 -3.63 6.59 -14.25
N ILE A 218 -2.86 6.40 -15.33
CA ILE A 218 -1.71 7.23 -15.62
C ILE A 218 -2.32 8.58 -15.92
N GLU A 219 -2.20 9.53 -14.99
CA GLU A 219 -2.59 10.92 -15.23
C GLU A 219 -2.04 11.29 -16.63
N PRO A 220 -2.89 11.61 -17.63
CA PRO A 220 -2.48 11.66 -19.03
C PRO A 220 -1.35 12.66 -19.32
N ASP A 221 -1.11 13.61 -18.40
CA ASP A 221 -0.05 14.63 -18.47
C ASP A 221 1.13 14.41 -17.50
N VAL A 222 1.14 13.32 -16.72
CA VAL A 222 2.24 13.00 -15.79
C VAL A 222 3.15 11.94 -16.37
N VAL A 223 4.39 12.35 -16.60
CA VAL A 223 5.47 11.45 -16.98
C VAL A 223 6.04 10.82 -15.72
N GLN A 224 6.06 9.49 -15.64
CA GLN A 224 6.77 8.79 -14.56
C GLN A 224 8.17 8.41 -15.00
N VAL A 225 9.15 8.67 -14.14
CA VAL A 225 10.57 8.36 -14.35
C VAL A 225 11.05 7.45 -13.26
N SER A 226 11.57 6.29 -13.65
CA SER A 226 12.30 5.40 -12.75
C SER A 226 13.77 5.37 -13.13
N ALA A 227 14.65 5.77 -12.22
CA ALA A 227 16.10 5.86 -12.43
C ALA A 227 16.93 5.31 -11.26
N LEU A 228 16.32 5.01 -10.11
CA LEU A 228 16.98 4.36 -8.98
C LEU A 228 17.24 2.87 -9.27
N GLY A 229 18.41 2.38 -8.81
CA GLY A 229 18.80 0.97 -8.86
C GLY A 229 19.03 0.40 -10.27
N ARG A 230 19.24 1.25 -11.29
CA ARG A 230 19.33 0.82 -12.70
C ARG A 230 20.25 1.71 -13.52
N ASP A 231 20.98 1.15 -14.48
CA ASP A 231 21.91 1.92 -15.32
C ASP A 231 21.23 2.79 -16.40
N GLU A 232 19.98 2.48 -16.71
CA GLU A 232 19.20 3.15 -17.74
C GLU A 232 17.81 3.49 -17.22
N ALA A 233 17.42 4.75 -17.39
CA ALA A 233 16.14 5.26 -16.93
C ALA A 233 15.00 4.64 -17.75
N GLN A 234 13.89 4.40 -17.06
CA GLN A 234 12.64 4.02 -17.69
C GLN A 234 11.63 5.15 -17.52
N LEU A 235 10.91 5.40 -18.59
CA LEU A 235 9.89 6.42 -18.72
C LEU A 235 8.54 5.75 -18.90
N GLN A 236 7.50 6.24 -18.25
CA GLN A 236 6.12 5.88 -18.55
C GLN A 236 5.34 7.12 -18.98
N VAL A 237 4.79 7.09 -20.20
CA VAL A 237 4.00 8.18 -20.80
C VAL A 237 2.76 7.57 -21.44
N GLY A 238 1.57 8.01 -21.02
CA GLY A 238 0.30 7.56 -21.60
C GLY A 238 0.16 6.04 -21.73
N GLY A 239 0.48 5.29 -20.67
CA GLY A 239 0.45 3.81 -20.70
C GLY A 239 1.72 3.14 -21.20
N ARG A 240 2.53 3.82 -22.01
CA ARG A 240 3.67 3.20 -22.70
C ARG A 240 4.93 3.30 -21.86
N ARG A 241 5.61 2.18 -21.68
CA ARG A 241 6.92 2.10 -21.02
C ARG A 241 8.04 2.19 -22.06
N ILE A 242 8.94 3.14 -21.89
CA ILE A 242 10.07 3.40 -22.79
C ILE A 242 11.37 3.30 -21.99
N ARG A 243 12.27 2.43 -22.43
CA ARG A 243 13.64 2.35 -21.89
C ARG A 243 14.52 3.32 -22.66
N LEU A 244 15.24 4.18 -21.95
CA LEU A 244 16.15 5.16 -22.54
C LEU A 244 17.56 4.60 -22.57
N GLY A 245 18.33 4.91 -23.61
CA GLY A 245 19.77 4.65 -23.59
C GLY A 245 20.47 5.49 -22.53
N ARG A 246 21.68 5.10 -22.13
CA ARG A 246 22.48 5.78 -21.08
C ARG A 246 22.48 7.31 -21.19
N ARG A 247 22.89 7.87 -22.33
CA ARG A 247 23.01 9.34 -22.50
C ARG A 247 21.68 10.08 -22.37
N HIS A 248 20.59 9.49 -22.86
CA HIS A 248 19.25 10.05 -22.72
C HIS A 248 18.72 9.94 -21.28
N SER A 249 19.10 8.88 -20.56
CA SER A 249 18.78 8.71 -19.14
C SER A 249 19.41 9.82 -18.31
N GLU A 250 20.70 10.10 -18.55
CA GLU A 250 21.43 11.18 -17.88
C GLU A 250 20.79 12.54 -18.16
N LEU A 251 20.53 12.85 -19.43
CA LEU A 251 19.86 14.10 -19.83
C LEU A 251 18.49 14.25 -19.17
N LEU A 252 17.68 13.18 -19.16
CA LEU A 252 16.37 13.22 -18.54
C LEU A 252 16.47 13.48 -17.04
N VAL A 253 17.34 12.77 -16.32
CA VAL A 253 17.53 12.96 -14.87
C VAL A 253 17.96 14.38 -14.56
N LEU A 254 18.91 14.94 -15.32
CA LEU A 254 19.36 16.32 -15.15
C LEU A 254 18.24 17.34 -15.42
N LEU A 255 17.43 17.11 -16.46
CA LEU A 255 16.29 17.99 -16.75
C LEU A 255 15.17 17.87 -15.71
N VAL A 256 14.98 16.68 -15.13
CA VAL A 256 14.05 16.51 -14.01
C VAL A 256 14.55 17.29 -12.81
N ASP A 257 15.83 17.17 -12.46
CA ASP A 257 16.46 17.87 -11.32
C ASP A 257 16.38 19.40 -11.45
N HIS A 258 16.40 19.91 -12.67
CA HIS A 258 16.36 21.34 -13.01
C HIS A 258 15.05 21.75 -13.71
N PRO A 259 13.91 21.87 -12.98
CA PRO A 259 12.62 22.24 -13.56
C PRO A 259 12.60 23.64 -14.19
N GLU A 260 13.48 24.54 -13.73
CA GLU A 260 13.73 25.85 -14.34
C GLU A 260 14.33 25.78 -15.75
N GLY A 261 14.94 24.63 -16.07
CA GLY A 261 15.60 24.35 -17.33
C GLY A 261 17.11 24.61 -17.32
N ARG A 262 17.80 23.99 -18.28
CA ARG A 262 19.25 24.14 -18.48
C ARG A 262 19.59 24.54 -19.91
N THR A 263 20.61 25.38 -20.07
CA THR A 263 21.17 25.68 -21.39
C THR A 263 21.95 24.48 -21.93
N GLY A 264 22.20 24.44 -23.24
CA GLY A 264 23.02 23.38 -23.84
C GLY A 264 24.45 23.33 -23.29
N GLU A 265 25.00 24.47 -22.86
CA GLU A 265 26.32 24.57 -22.23
C GLU A 265 26.31 24.03 -20.80
N GLN A 266 25.30 24.37 -20.01
CA GLN A 266 25.15 23.81 -18.66
C GLN A 266 24.97 22.29 -18.70
N LEU A 267 24.13 21.79 -19.61
CA LEU A 267 23.97 20.34 -19.81
C LEU A 267 25.26 19.67 -20.28
N ALA A 268 26.08 20.33 -21.11
CA ALA A 268 27.39 19.80 -21.49
C ALA A 268 28.31 19.66 -20.26
N LEU A 269 28.36 20.67 -19.39
CA LEU A 269 29.12 20.62 -18.14
C LEU A 269 28.59 19.53 -17.19
N ASP A 270 27.27 19.37 -17.08
CA ASP A 270 26.67 18.36 -16.23
C ASP A 270 26.91 16.92 -16.75
N LEU A 271 27.01 16.73 -18.07
CA LEU A 271 27.23 15.41 -18.69
C LEU A 271 28.69 15.00 -18.80
N TYR A 272 29.59 15.94 -19.05
CA TYR A 272 30.97 15.66 -19.45
C TYR A 272 32.02 16.35 -18.56
N GLY A 273 31.61 17.30 -17.71
CA GLY A 273 32.55 18.06 -16.90
C GLY A 273 33.34 19.07 -17.73
N GLU A 274 34.59 19.33 -17.32
CA GLU A 274 35.49 20.28 -17.98
C GLU A 274 36.10 19.72 -19.28
N ASP A 275 36.08 18.38 -19.46
CA ASP A 275 36.50 17.68 -20.66
C ASP A 275 35.40 17.79 -21.74
N ARG A 276 35.31 18.95 -22.40
CA ARG A 276 34.16 19.35 -23.23
C ARG A 276 34.01 18.57 -24.55
N PRO A 277 32.83 17.97 -24.82
CA PRO A 277 32.27 17.90 -26.16
C PRO A 277 31.56 19.21 -26.50
N HIS A 278 31.52 19.56 -27.78
CA HIS A 278 30.84 20.77 -28.23
C HIS A 278 29.33 20.74 -27.90
N PRO A 279 28.70 21.89 -27.55
CA PRO A 279 27.25 22.01 -27.36
C PRO A 279 26.40 21.43 -28.49
N VAL A 280 26.96 21.33 -29.70
CA VAL A 280 26.33 20.68 -30.87
C VAL A 280 25.95 19.22 -30.59
N THR A 281 26.81 18.45 -29.91
CA THR A 281 26.54 17.04 -29.58
C THR A 281 25.38 16.92 -28.60
N VAL A 282 25.34 17.78 -27.58
CA VAL A 282 24.24 17.84 -26.60
C VAL A 282 22.92 18.19 -27.29
N ARG A 283 22.93 19.16 -28.22
CA ARG A 283 21.75 19.52 -29.01
C ARG A 283 21.26 18.35 -29.88
N ALA A 284 22.15 17.55 -30.43
CA ALA A 284 21.79 16.36 -31.22
C ALA A 284 21.13 15.28 -30.34
N GLU A 285 21.67 15.01 -29.14
CA GLU A 285 21.05 14.10 -28.17
C GLU A 285 19.70 14.61 -27.67
N LEU A 286 19.57 15.91 -27.36
CA LEU A 286 18.30 16.50 -26.97
C LEU A 286 17.26 16.45 -28.10
N SER A 287 17.68 16.59 -29.35
CA SER A 287 16.81 16.40 -30.52
C SER A 287 16.30 14.96 -30.63
N ARG A 288 17.14 13.97 -30.30
CA ARG A 288 16.74 12.55 -30.24
C ARG A 288 15.81 12.28 -29.05
N LEU A 289 16.15 12.76 -27.87
CA LEU A 289 15.31 12.65 -26.68
C LEU A 289 13.92 13.27 -26.91
N ARG A 290 13.86 14.44 -27.54
CA ARG A 290 12.60 15.10 -27.91
C ARG A 290 11.72 14.25 -28.84
N ARG A 291 12.33 13.50 -29.76
CA ARG A 291 11.58 12.57 -30.63
C ARG A 291 11.00 11.38 -29.86
N VAL A 292 11.66 10.98 -28.77
CA VAL A 292 11.17 9.90 -27.89
C VAL A 292 10.06 10.39 -26.96
N LEU A 293 10.23 11.57 -26.37
CA LEU A 293 9.25 12.16 -25.43
C LEU A 293 8.03 12.75 -26.15
N GLY A 294 8.20 13.21 -27.39
CA GLY A 294 7.26 14.05 -28.10
C GLY A 294 7.71 15.52 -28.09
N PRO A 295 7.55 16.24 -29.22
CA PRO A 295 8.04 17.61 -29.37
C PRO A 295 7.39 18.61 -28.39
N GLU A 296 6.15 18.33 -27.97
CA GLU A 296 5.37 19.17 -27.07
C GLU A 296 5.90 19.17 -25.61
N LEU A 297 6.66 18.14 -25.22
CA LEU A 297 7.03 17.91 -23.83
C LEU A 297 8.40 18.48 -23.44
N LEU A 298 9.25 18.81 -24.41
CA LEU A 298 10.60 19.32 -24.18
C LEU A 298 10.79 20.65 -24.90
N ASP A 299 10.77 21.74 -24.12
CA ASP A 299 11.10 23.08 -24.59
C ASP A 299 12.56 23.18 -24.99
N SER A 300 12.87 24.20 -25.80
CA SER A 300 14.23 24.60 -26.10
C SER A 300 14.45 26.07 -25.74
N ARG A 301 15.61 26.39 -25.16
CA ARG A 301 16.06 27.73 -24.73
C ARG A 301 15.29 28.31 -23.50
N PRO A 302 15.57 27.84 -22.27
CA PRO A 302 16.41 26.71 -21.92
C PRO A 302 15.71 25.37 -22.19
N TYR A 303 16.46 24.27 -22.20
CA TYR A 303 15.87 22.95 -22.27
C TYR A 303 15.17 22.63 -20.95
N ARG A 304 13.87 22.38 -20.97
CA ARG A 304 13.05 22.07 -19.78
C ARG A 304 11.87 21.18 -20.14
N LEU A 305 11.43 20.36 -19.20
CA LEU A 305 10.24 19.53 -19.35
C LEU A 305 8.99 20.37 -19.06
N ARG A 306 8.01 20.34 -19.97
CA ARG A 306 6.74 21.08 -19.82
C ARG A 306 5.67 20.30 -19.06
N CYS A 307 5.79 18.98 -19.03
CA CYS A 307 4.90 18.11 -18.30
C CYS A 307 5.25 18.06 -16.81
N ARG A 308 4.28 17.64 -16.01
CA ARG A 308 4.55 17.28 -14.63
C ARG A 308 5.29 15.94 -14.63
N VAL A 309 6.43 15.87 -13.94
CA VAL A 309 7.22 14.64 -13.86
C VAL A 309 7.20 14.11 -12.43
N ARG A 310 6.86 12.84 -12.27
CA ARG A 310 7.08 12.10 -11.02
C ARG A 310 8.33 11.24 -11.20
N ALA A 311 9.31 11.43 -10.34
CA ALA A 311 10.55 10.66 -10.37
C ALA A 311 10.76 9.91 -9.06
N ASP A 312 11.21 8.66 -9.14
CA ASP A 312 11.49 7.82 -7.97
C ASP A 312 12.51 8.46 -7.01
N PHE A 313 13.61 9.01 -7.54
CA PHE A 313 14.61 9.71 -6.73
C PHE A 313 14.08 10.97 -6.04
N ARG A 314 13.10 11.68 -6.62
CA ARG A 314 12.39 12.79 -5.94
C ARG A 314 11.42 12.29 -4.88
N THR A 315 10.79 11.14 -5.13
CA THR A 315 9.89 10.53 -4.15
C THR A 315 10.67 10.20 -2.87
N VAL A 316 11.91 9.70 -3.00
CA VAL A 316 12.80 9.49 -1.85
C VAL A 316 13.07 10.81 -1.12
N THR A 317 13.52 11.86 -1.81
CA THR A 317 13.83 13.14 -1.15
C THR A 317 12.61 13.77 -0.48
N ASP A 318 11.44 13.76 -1.13
CA ASP A 318 10.19 14.31 -0.59
C ASP A 318 9.74 13.59 0.68
N ARG A 319 9.97 12.26 0.77
CA ARG A 319 9.68 11.46 1.98
C ARG A 319 10.60 11.84 3.13
N LEU A 320 11.89 12.01 2.84
CA LEU A 320 12.88 12.42 3.83
C LEU A 320 12.60 13.82 4.37
N GLU A 321 12.21 14.77 3.52
CA GLU A 321 11.82 16.13 3.93
C GLU A 321 10.61 16.14 4.88
N ARG A 322 9.73 15.15 4.77
CA ARG A 322 8.57 14.98 5.66
C ARG A 322 8.88 14.19 6.93
N GLY A 323 10.14 13.81 7.14
CA GLY A 323 10.56 13.02 8.31
C GLY A 323 10.17 11.55 8.24
N ASP A 324 10.00 10.98 7.04
CA ASP A 324 9.66 9.58 6.81
C ASP A 324 10.85 8.78 6.23
N PRO A 325 11.86 8.42 7.05
CA PRO A 325 13.00 7.64 6.59
C PRO A 325 12.63 6.20 6.21
N ALA A 326 11.58 5.63 6.81
CA ALA A 326 11.11 4.29 6.48
C ALA A 326 10.54 4.25 5.06
N GLY A 327 9.58 5.13 4.75
CA GLY A 327 9.01 5.24 3.40
C GLY A 327 10.04 5.70 2.36
N GLY A 328 11.02 6.53 2.75
CA GLY A 328 12.15 6.89 1.89
C GLY A 328 13.02 5.68 1.50
N LEU A 329 13.30 4.78 2.45
CA LEU A 329 14.08 3.57 2.23
C LEU A 329 13.30 2.52 1.42
N ASP A 330 12.01 2.35 1.68
CA ASP A 330 11.13 1.46 0.91
C ASP A 330 11.03 1.88 -0.56
N ALA A 331 11.10 3.18 -0.83
CA ALA A 331 11.12 3.74 -2.19
C ALA A 331 12.50 3.70 -2.87
N TYR A 332 13.55 3.21 -2.19
CA TYR A 332 14.94 3.23 -2.67
C TYR A 332 15.42 1.82 -3.08
N PRO A 333 15.25 1.42 -4.36
CA PRO A 333 15.74 0.13 -4.85
C PRO A 333 17.27 0.09 -5.04
N GLY A 334 17.96 1.24 -4.94
CA GLY A 334 19.41 1.38 -5.11
C GLY A 334 19.79 2.75 -5.65
N SER A 335 21.10 3.01 -5.78
CA SER A 335 21.62 4.33 -6.19
C SER A 335 21.08 4.79 -7.56
N LEU A 336 20.96 6.10 -7.73
CA LEU A 336 20.54 6.73 -8.99
C LEU A 336 21.57 6.48 -10.10
N LEU A 337 21.14 5.84 -11.21
CA LEU A 337 21.97 5.56 -12.40
C LEU A 337 23.42 5.11 -12.05
N PRO A 338 23.61 3.96 -11.38
CA PRO A 338 24.89 3.60 -10.78
C PRO A 338 26.04 3.49 -11.79
N GLY A 339 25.78 3.02 -13.02
CA GLY A 339 26.74 2.97 -14.11
C GLY A 339 26.96 4.27 -14.90
N SER A 340 26.43 5.41 -14.46
CA SER A 340 26.70 6.72 -15.08
C SER A 340 27.85 7.46 -14.37
N ASP A 341 28.78 7.97 -15.17
CA ASP A 341 29.90 8.81 -14.71
C ASP A 341 29.65 10.30 -14.99
N ALA A 342 28.47 10.67 -15.51
CA ALA A 342 28.12 12.06 -15.78
C ALA A 342 28.20 12.89 -14.48
N PRO A 343 29.00 13.97 -14.41
CA PRO A 343 29.27 14.68 -13.15
C PRO A 343 28.01 15.18 -12.44
N GLY A 344 27.01 15.68 -13.17
CA GLY A 344 25.74 16.12 -12.61
C GLY A 344 24.90 14.98 -12.02
N VAL A 345 24.84 13.84 -12.71
CA VAL A 345 24.15 12.65 -12.21
C VAL A 345 24.87 12.08 -10.99
N ALA A 346 26.21 12.03 -11.01
CA ALA A 346 27.00 11.60 -9.87
C ALA A 346 26.83 12.50 -8.65
N ARG A 347 26.71 13.82 -8.83
CA ARG A 347 26.37 14.77 -7.76
C ARG A 347 24.98 14.46 -7.17
N LEU A 348 23.96 14.31 -8.02
CA LEU A 348 22.60 14.04 -7.58
C LEU A 348 22.48 12.69 -6.85
N ARG A 349 23.12 11.65 -7.38
CA ARG A 349 23.23 10.34 -6.71
C ARG A 349 23.80 10.48 -5.30
N ARG A 350 24.94 11.18 -5.14
CA ARG A 350 25.53 11.40 -3.80
C ARG A 350 24.60 12.16 -2.86
N LEU A 351 23.81 13.09 -3.39
CA LEU A 351 22.83 13.84 -2.60
C LEU A 351 21.71 12.92 -2.11
N VAL A 352 21.08 12.14 -2.99
CA VAL A 352 20.00 11.21 -2.64
C VAL A 352 20.48 10.13 -1.66
N ASP A 353 21.59 9.45 -2.00
CA ASP A 353 22.17 8.40 -1.16
C ASP A 353 22.60 8.97 0.20
N GLY A 354 23.20 10.17 0.20
CA GLY A 354 23.68 10.85 1.40
C GLY A 354 22.55 11.31 2.32
N GLN A 355 21.46 11.85 1.79
CA GLN A 355 20.29 12.25 2.57
C GLN A 355 19.60 11.06 3.21
N LEU A 356 19.37 9.98 2.44
CA LEU A 356 18.75 8.76 2.95
C LEU A 356 19.60 8.13 4.04
N ARG A 357 20.92 8.00 3.79
CA ARG A 357 21.89 7.54 4.77
C ARG A 357 21.85 8.35 6.05
N ALA A 358 21.86 9.68 5.95
CA ALA A 358 21.84 10.56 7.11
C ALA A 358 20.56 10.38 7.93
N ALA A 359 19.40 10.28 7.27
CA ALA A 359 18.12 10.08 7.93
C ALA A 359 18.03 8.73 8.64
N VAL A 360 18.49 7.64 8.01
CA VAL A 360 18.54 6.30 8.61
C VAL A 360 19.47 6.27 9.83
N LEU A 361 20.67 6.85 9.72
CA LEU A 361 21.61 6.93 10.84
C LEU A 361 21.04 7.76 12.01
N ALA A 362 20.34 8.85 11.71
CA ALA A 362 19.74 9.72 12.71
C ALA A 362 18.57 9.05 13.44
N ALA A 363 17.76 8.25 12.75
CA ALA A 363 16.66 7.50 13.36
C ALA A 363 17.15 6.46 14.38
N ALA A 364 18.38 5.94 14.21
CA ALA A 364 18.99 4.91 15.05
C ALA A 364 18.10 3.66 15.26
N ASP A 365 17.18 3.42 14.33
CA ASP A 365 16.26 2.29 14.37
C ASP A 365 16.96 1.01 13.84
N PRO A 366 16.94 -0.11 14.59
CA PRO A 366 17.61 -1.35 14.16
C PRO A 366 17.08 -1.93 12.85
N ALA A 367 15.80 -1.78 12.54
CA ALA A 367 15.20 -2.29 11.31
C ALA A 367 15.63 -1.44 10.10
N LEU A 368 15.59 -0.11 10.22
CA LEU A 368 16.04 0.81 9.17
C LEU A 368 17.54 0.66 8.89
N LEU A 369 18.36 0.55 9.93
CA LEU A 369 19.80 0.32 9.77
C LEU A 369 20.08 -1.03 9.09
N ALA A 370 19.36 -2.09 9.49
CA ALA A 370 19.49 -3.40 8.86
C ALA A 370 19.06 -3.36 7.38
N ALA A 371 17.98 -2.67 7.06
CA ALA A 371 17.52 -2.51 5.68
C ALA A 371 18.52 -1.71 4.83
N TRP A 372 19.03 -0.57 5.34
CA TRP A 372 20.04 0.23 4.63
C TRP A 372 21.32 -0.57 4.35
N THR A 373 21.86 -1.25 5.36
CA THR A 373 23.08 -2.06 5.20
C THR A 373 22.93 -3.25 4.23
N ALA A 374 21.70 -3.62 3.87
CA ALA A 374 21.41 -4.62 2.85
C ALA A 374 21.28 -4.03 1.43
N THR A 375 21.26 -2.71 1.28
CA THR A 375 21.24 -2.05 -0.05
C THR A 375 22.64 -2.05 -0.68
N PRO A 376 22.76 -1.91 -2.02
CA PRO A 376 24.05 -1.75 -2.68
C PRO A 376 24.86 -0.56 -2.14
N ALA A 377 24.21 0.56 -1.82
CA ALA A 377 24.87 1.75 -1.28
C ALA A 377 25.30 1.58 0.19
N GLY A 378 24.53 0.83 1.00
CA GLY A 378 24.82 0.64 2.42
C GLY A 378 25.70 -0.57 2.74
N THR A 379 25.91 -1.50 1.79
CA THR A 379 26.73 -2.71 2.02
C THR A 379 28.17 -2.39 2.40
N ASP A 380 28.68 -1.27 1.90
CA ASP A 380 30.04 -0.76 2.17
C ASP A 380 30.05 0.42 3.18
N ASP A 381 28.92 0.73 3.81
CA ASP A 381 28.82 1.83 4.77
C ASP A 381 29.28 1.42 6.18
N LEU A 382 30.58 1.61 6.45
CA LEU A 382 31.19 1.31 7.75
C LEU A 382 30.41 1.92 8.92
N THR A 383 30.00 3.19 8.82
CA THR A 383 29.31 3.87 9.92
C THR A 383 27.94 3.26 10.19
N ALA A 384 27.20 2.86 9.15
CA ALA A 384 25.91 2.20 9.33
C ALA A 384 26.05 0.81 9.97
N TRP A 385 27.06 0.03 9.57
CA TRP A 385 27.35 -1.25 10.21
C TRP A 385 27.72 -1.10 11.69
N GLU A 386 28.52 -0.08 12.03
CA GLU A 386 28.86 0.25 13.42
C GLU A 386 27.64 0.72 14.22
N ALA A 387 26.77 1.53 13.62
CA ALA A 387 25.53 1.98 14.23
C ALA A 387 24.58 0.81 14.49
N LEU A 388 24.37 -0.08 13.51
CA LEU A 388 23.56 -1.29 13.65
C LEU A 388 24.07 -2.19 14.79
N ALA A 389 25.37 -2.45 14.83
CA ALA A 389 25.98 -3.26 15.89
C ALA A 389 25.82 -2.65 17.29
N ARG A 390 25.70 -1.32 17.38
CA ARG A 390 25.53 -0.57 18.63
C ARG A 390 24.10 -0.61 19.15
N VAL A 391 23.11 -0.51 18.27
CA VAL A 391 21.68 -0.46 18.66
C VAL A 391 21.09 -1.85 18.90
N LEU A 392 21.67 -2.91 18.32
CA LEU A 392 21.20 -4.28 18.53
C LEU A 392 21.48 -4.77 19.97
N PRO A 393 20.51 -5.44 20.62
CA PRO A 393 20.68 -5.90 22.00
C PRO A 393 21.72 -7.03 22.11
N PRO A 394 22.33 -7.21 23.29
CA PRO A 394 23.16 -8.38 23.57
C PRO A 394 22.37 -9.68 23.30
N GLY A 395 22.96 -10.60 22.52
CA GLY A 395 22.32 -11.87 22.14
C GLY A 395 21.53 -11.84 20.82
N ALA A 396 21.30 -10.67 20.21
CA ALA A 396 20.68 -10.63 18.88
C ALA A 396 21.55 -11.36 17.84
N PRO A 397 20.99 -12.32 17.06
CA PRO A 397 21.77 -13.12 16.10
C PRO A 397 22.51 -12.29 15.04
N ARG A 398 21.96 -11.12 14.64
CA ARG A 398 22.57 -10.23 13.64
C ARG A 398 23.74 -9.40 14.19
N ARG A 399 23.83 -9.22 15.51
CA ARG A 399 24.87 -8.39 16.13
C ARG A 399 26.30 -8.87 15.85
N PRO A 400 26.67 -10.16 16.01
CA PRO A 400 28.01 -10.64 15.66
C PRO A 400 28.33 -10.46 14.16
N LEU A 401 27.34 -10.59 13.27
CA LEU A 401 27.52 -10.39 11.83
C LEU A 401 27.81 -8.92 11.50
N ALA A 402 27.04 -7.99 12.08
CA ALA A 402 27.25 -6.56 11.91
C ALA A 402 28.65 -6.13 12.41
N LEU A 403 29.09 -6.63 13.57
CA LEU A 403 30.45 -6.39 14.09
C LEU A 403 31.54 -6.95 13.18
N ALA A 404 31.34 -8.15 12.61
CA ALA A 404 32.30 -8.76 11.71
C ALA A 404 32.46 -7.93 10.43
N ARG A 405 31.34 -7.49 9.83
CA ARG A 405 31.34 -6.65 8.64
C ARG A 405 31.94 -5.27 8.89
N ALA A 406 31.59 -4.61 10.00
CA ALA A 406 32.21 -3.34 10.38
C ALA A 406 33.74 -3.46 10.54
N ARG A 407 34.23 -4.55 11.18
CA ARG A 407 35.68 -4.79 11.32
C ARG A 407 36.36 -5.06 9.98
N GLN A 408 35.67 -5.73 9.06
CA GLN A 408 36.18 -5.96 7.72
C GLN A 408 36.34 -4.63 6.98
N LEU A 409 35.28 -3.82 6.92
CA LEU A 409 35.29 -2.51 6.26
C LEU A 409 36.32 -1.55 6.88
N ALA A 410 36.46 -1.55 8.21
CA ALA A 410 37.47 -0.74 8.89
C ALA A 410 38.91 -1.11 8.47
N ARG A 411 39.19 -2.41 8.22
CA ARG A 411 40.48 -2.85 7.68
C ARG A 411 40.65 -2.45 6.22
N GLU A 412 39.61 -2.64 5.40
CA GLU A 412 39.62 -2.26 3.97
C GLU A 412 39.85 -0.75 3.79
N TYR A 413 39.29 0.08 4.67
CA TYR A 413 39.45 1.53 4.65
C TYR A 413 40.66 2.07 5.43
N GLY A 414 41.45 1.20 6.05
CA GLY A 414 42.63 1.61 6.83
C GLY A 414 42.29 2.43 8.09
N VAL A 415 41.07 2.33 8.62
CA VAL A 415 40.64 3.05 9.82
C VAL A 415 41.11 2.28 11.06
N SER A 416 42.21 2.72 11.67
CA SER A 416 42.72 2.13 12.92
C SER A 416 41.81 2.42 14.10
N ARG A 417 41.71 1.46 15.04
CA ARG A 417 40.74 1.37 16.15
C ARG A 417 41.01 2.36 17.29
N ALA A 418 41.40 3.59 17.00
CA ALA A 418 41.65 4.61 18.00
C ALA A 418 40.36 5.33 18.40
N THR A 419 39.91 5.06 19.63
CA THR A 419 39.12 5.95 20.52
C THR A 419 37.70 6.36 20.09
N SER A 420 36.69 5.55 20.47
CA SER A 420 35.35 6.07 20.81
C SER A 420 34.52 5.17 21.73
N LEU A 421 34.83 3.88 21.84
CA LEU A 421 34.04 2.92 22.63
C LEU A 421 34.52 2.65 24.07
N GLN A 422 35.57 3.31 24.56
CA GLN A 422 36.10 3.10 25.93
C GLN A 422 35.81 4.23 26.94
N ARG A 423 35.17 5.34 26.55
CA ARG A 423 34.81 6.42 27.49
C ARG A 423 33.33 6.41 27.86
N ARG A 424 32.82 5.32 28.45
CA ARG A 424 31.62 5.31 29.31
C ARG A 424 31.65 4.13 30.29
N GLN A 425 32.71 4.06 31.09
CA GLN A 425 32.70 3.38 32.39
C GLN A 425 33.63 4.18 33.31
N LYS A 426 33.12 5.27 33.88
CA LYS A 426 33.49 5.83 35.16
C LYS A 426 32.33 6.65 35.68
#